data_AF-A0A950PQ38-F1
#
_entry.id   AF-A0A950PQ38-F1
#
_cell.length_a   1.000
_cell.length_b   1.000
_cell.length_c   1.000
_cell.angle_alpha   90.00
_cell.angle_beta   90.00
_cell.angle_gamma   90.00
#
_symmetry.space_group_name_H-M   'P 1'
#
loop_
_entity.id
_entity.type
_entity.pdbx_description
1 polymer ?
#
loop_
_entity_poly.entity_id
_entity_poly.type
_entity_poly.pdbx_seq_one_letter_code
_entity_poly.pdbx_strand_id
1 'polypeptide(L)'
;MSAFSIPEDAVQLRTSICFASGLASKVYNRRWFRDTGRRDIQHELVGWPEGPTFALNSEGEQAANAATRGLLAVLPIVGNLLSGLGGGGSPFGKGGPSQPKEDSKDPANEVEDFPVMWAAPGTVARTLPWQLDPARCPTRHMTAYKTEAVLTERRLLILGSWPKESVSELWDVPRECIANAEVMPFSEGECDLRLTFTDESWVRLEAHHSKQLVNFLSGRYRIIRESDLSAGQRRKLAEYTTKLPSDAELPLITVLPSGVVRVQVNVPSKKAEIFQFFMDENGDYGVPQRGEL
;
A
#
# COMPACT_ATOMS: atom_id res chain seq x y z
N MET A 1 0.91 14.05 20.48
CA MET A 1 0.30 13.24 19.41
C MET A 1 -0.60 12.25 20.10
N SER A 2 -1.92 12.50 20.04
CA SER A 2 -2.91 11.52 20.52
C SER A 2 -2.92 10.38 19.50
N ALA A 3 -2.71 9.15 19.97
CA ALA A 3 -2.93 7.97 19.16
C ALA A 3 -4.43 7.94 18.82
N PHE A 4 -4.75 7.99 17.52
CA PHE A 4 -6.07 7.59 17.08
C PHE A 4 -6.20 6.11 17.44
N SER A 5 -7.00 5.81 18.46
CA SER A 5 -7.33 4.44 18.83
C SER A 5 -8.37 3.96 17.84
N ILE A 6 -7.96 3.05 16.96
CA ILE A 6 -8.90 2.32 16.10
C ILE A 6 -9.71 1.45 17.08
N PRO A 7 -11.03 1.69 17.27
CA PRO A 7 -11.79 0.96 18.27
C PRO A 7 -11.98 -0.50 17.86
N GLU A 8 -11.87 -1.39 18.84
CA GLU A 8 -12.35 -2.80 18.90
C GLU A 8 -11.81 -3.83 17.88
N ASP A 9 -11.28 -3.44 16.72
CA ASP A 9 -10.75 -4.38 15.74
C ASP A 9 -9.22 -4.42 15.71
N ALA A 10 -8.65 -5.62 15.75
CA ALA A 10 -7.22 -5.82 15.54
C ALA A 10 -6.80 -5.34 14.15
N VAL A 11 -5.80 -4.44 14.10
CA VAL A 11 -5.19 -3.97 12.86
C VAL A 11 -4.39 -5.09 12.23
N GLN A 12 -4.75 -5.46 10.99
CA GLN A 12 -4.06 -6.49 10.22
C GLN A 12 -2.89 -5.91 9.42
N LEU A 13 -3.08 -4.70 8.88
CA LEU A 13 -2.07 -3.98 8.11
C LEU A 13 -2.31 -2.48 8.20
N ARG A 14 -1.22 -1.71 8.30
CA ARG A 14 -1.19 -0.27 8.09
C ARG A 14 -0.12 0.06 7.06
N THR A 15 -0.47 0.85 6.05
CA THR A 15 0.46 1.20 4.96
C THR A 15 0.15 2.57 4.37
N SER A 16 1.17 3.28 3.88
CA SER A 16 0.96 4.50 3.09
C SER A 16 0.18 4.17 1.84
N ILE A 17 -0.75 5.03 1.43
CA ILE A 17 -1.59 4.80 0.25
C ILE A 17 -1.95 6.10 -0.47
N CYS A 18 -1.98 6.10 -1.80
CA CYS A 18 -2.49 7.20 -2.62
C CYS A 18 -3.03 6.66 -3.95
N PHE A 19 -3.63 7.52 -4.79
CA PHE A 19 -3.89 7.13 -6.18
C PHE A 19 -2.57 6.95 -6.93
N ALA A 20 -2.45 5.81 -7.60
CA ALA A 20 -1.27 5.47 -8.41
C ALA A 20 -1.05 6.50 -9.52
N SER A 21 0.17 6.58 -10.05
CA SER A 21 0.53 7.48 -11.16
C SER A 21 1.04 6.71 -12.37
N GLY A 22 0.69 7.18 -13.58
CA GLY A 22 1.07 6.51 -14.82
C GLY A 22 2.59 6.41 -14.99
N LEU A 23 3.05 5.26 -15.49
CA LEU A 23 4.47 4.96 -15.70
C LEU A 23 4.91 5.08 -17.16
N ALA A 24 4.04 4.78 -18.12
CA ALA A 24 4.39 4.87 -19.54
C ALA A 24 4.60 6.33 -19.97
N SER A 25 5.48 6.59 -20.93
CA SER A 25 5.87 7.96 -21.33
C SER A 25 4.66 8.85 -21.66
N LYS A 26 3.66 8.29 -22.36
CA LYS A 26 2.42 8.98 -22.77
C LYS A 26 1.56 9.43 -21.58
N VAL A 27 1.58 8.68 -20.49
CA VAL A 27 0.72 8.88 -19.31
C VAL A 27 1.54 9.14 -18.03
N TYR A 28 2.83 9.44 -18.18
CA TYR A 28 3.73 9.60 -17.04
C TYR A 28 3.23 10.69 -16.08
N ASN A 29 3.10 10.36 -14.80
CA ASN A 29 2.51 11.21 -13.76
C ASN A 29 1.07 11.69 -14.04
N ARG A 30 0.34 11.00 -14.92
CA ARG A 30 -1.07 11.27 -15.22
C ARG A 30 -1.97 10.27 -14.50
N ARG A 31 -3.18 10.72 -14.17
CA ARG A 31 -4.18 9.99 -13.37
C ARG A 31 -5.58 10.42 -13.78
N TRP A 32 -6.32 9.57 -14.48
CA TRP A 32 -7.68 9.90 -14.90
C TRP A 32 -8.74 9.23 -14.03
N PHE A 33 -9.88 9.90 -13.90
CA PHE A 33 -11.05 9.40 -13.18
C PHE A 33 -12.12 9.15 -14.23
N ARG A 34 -12.48 7.88 -14.44
CA ARG A 34 -13.32 7.48 -15.57
C ARG A 34 -14.68 6.94 -15.12
N ASP A 35 -15.72 7.17 -15.92
CA ASP A 35 -16.92 6.33 -15.87
C ASP A 35 -16.76 5.07 -16.72
N THR A 36 -17.83 4.26 -16.78
CA THR A 36 -17.91 3.05 -17.60
C THR A 36 -17.80 3.30 -19.10
N GLY A 37 -17.95 4.55 -19.55
CA GLY A 37 -17.78 5.01 -20.92
C GLY A 37 -16.46 5.74 -21.18
N ARG A 38 -15.48 5.68 -20.26
CA ARG A 38 -14.19 6.39 -20.33
C ARG A 38 -14.29 7.92 -20.33
N ARG A 39 -15.42 8.49 -19.94
CA ARG A 39 -15.55 9.95 -19.78
C ARG A 39 -14.89 10.39 -18.48
N ASP A 40 -14.29 11.57 -18.49
CA ASP A 40 -13.70 12.14 -17.27
C ASP A 40 -14.81 12.55 -16.29
N ILE A 41 -14.79 11.97 -15.09
CA ILE A 41 -15.79 12.19 -14.05
C ILE A 41 -15.31 13.10 -12.92
N GLN A 42 -14.11 13.69 -13.00
CA GLN A 42 -13.57 14.52 -11.91
C GLN A 42 -14.56 15.60 -11.42
N HIS A 43 -15.30 16.22 -12.33
CA HIS A 43 -16.28 17.26 -12.02
C HIS A 43 -17.58 16.73 -11.40
N GLU A 44 -17.80 15.41 -11.44
CA GLU A 44 -18.95 14.72 -10.84
C GLU A 44 -18.64 14.22 -9.41
N LEU A 45 -17.38 14.28 -8.97
CA LEU A 45 -16.94 13.81 -7.65
C LEU A 45 -17.30 14.84 -6.57
N VAL A 46 -18.40 14.58 -5.87
CA VAL A 46 -18.94 15.49 -4.85
C VAL A 46 -17.92 15.75 -3.74
N GLY A 47 -17.70 17.02 -3.41
CA GLY A 47 -16.79 17.43 -2.33
C GLY A 47 -15.30 17.42 -2.71
N TRP A 48 -14.95 17.02 -3.93
CA TRP A 48 -13.60 17.15 -4.43
C TRP A 48 -13.32 18.61 -4.83
N PRO A 49 -12.13 19.17 -4.51
CA PRO A 49 -11.74 20.49 -5.01
C PRO A 49 -11.64 20.46 -6.54
N GLU A 50 -11.39 21.61 -7.17
CA GLU A 50 -10.94 21.60 -8.57
C GLU A 50 -9.56 20.92 -8.66
N GLY A 51 -9.27 20.26 -9.79
CA GLY A 51 -8.00 19.57 -9.97
C GLY A 51 -7.53 19.60 -11.40
N PRO A 52 -6.34 19.04 -11.66
CA PRO A 52 -5.74 19.11 -12.98
C PRO A 52 -6.57 18.31 -13.99
N THR A 53 -6.92 18.96 -15.08
CA THR A 53 -7.34 18.26 -16.30
C THR A 53 -6.09 17.67 -16.95
N PHE A 54 -6.06 16.35 -17.08
CA PHE A 54 -4.93 15.68 -17.70
C PHE A 54 -5.16 15.47 -19.20
N ALA A 55 -4.16 15.85 -19.99
CA ALA A 55 -3.98 15.43 -21.37
C ALA A 55 -2.81 14.43 -21.45
N LEU A 56 -2.76 13.65 -22.54
CA LEU A 56 -1.58 12.84 -22.85
C LEU A 56 -0.35 13.75 -22.97
N ASN A 57 0.80 13.23 -22.54
CA ASN A 57 2.06 13.92 -22.72
C ASN A 57 2.37 14.11 -24.21
N SER A 58 2.74 15.32 -24.58
CA SER A 58 3.26 15.64 -25.92
C SER A 58 4.53 14.84 -26.24
N GLU A 59 4.90 14.74 -27.51
CA GLU A 59 6.13 14.01 -27.91
C GLU A 59 7.38 14.55 -27.21
N GLY A 60 7.47 15.88 -27.03
CA GLY A 60 8.57 16.53 -26.30
C GLY A 60 8.61 16.16 -24.82
N GLU A 61 7.45 16.12 -24.14
CA GLU A 61 7.36 15.68 -22.75
C GLU A 61 7.69 14.19 -22.61
N GLN A 62 7.26 13.36 -23.56
CA GLN A 62 7.59 11.94 -23.59
C GLN A 62 9.10 11.71 -23.67
N ALA A 63 9.80 12.44 -24.54
CA ALA A 63 11.26 12.37 -24.68
C ALA A 63 11.98 12.81 -23.40
N ALA A 64 11.52 13.90 -22.77
CA ALA A 64 12.07 14.37 -21.50
C ALA A 64 11.86 13.34 -20.36
N ASN A 65 10.65 12.78 -20.24
CA ASN A 65 10.33 11.77 -19.23
C ASN A 65 11.11 10.46 -19.42
N ALA A 66 11.45 10.10 -20.66
CA ALA A 66 12.33 8.97 -20.93
C ALA A 66 13.77 9.27 -20.45
N ALA A 67 14.28 10.47 -20.71
CA ALA A 67 15.62 10.88 -20.27
C ALA A 67 15.75 10.98 -18.74
N THR A 68 14.76 11.55 -18.03
CA THR A 68 14.76 11.63 -16.56
C THR A 68 14.79 10.26 -15.89
N ARG A 69 14.01 9.30 -16.42
CA ARG A 69 14.04 7.91 -15.93
C ARG A 69 15.40 7.24 -16.19
N GLY A 70 16.01 7.52 -17.35
CA GLY A 70 17.37 7.06 -17.66
C GLY A 70 18.44 7.62 -16.72
N LEU A 71 18.30 8.87 -16.26
CA LEU A 71 19.23 9.52 -15.34
C LEU A 71 19.09 9.00 -13.90
N LEU A 72 17.86 8.76 -13.43
CA LEU A 72 17.59 8.15 -12.12
C LEU A 72 18.13 6.71 -12.01
N ALA A 73 18.34 6.03 -13.15
CA ALA A 73 18.98 4.71 -13.20
C ALA A 73 20.48 4.71 -12.90
N VAL A 74 21.12 5.89 -12.85
CA VAL A 74 22.57 6.03 -12.63
C VAL A 74 22.91 6.53 -11.22
N LEU A 75 21.92 6.95 -10.41
CA LEU A 75 22.16 7.46 -9.05
C LEU A 75 22.16 6.32 -8.00
N PRO A 76 23.28 6.03 -7.31
CA PRO A 76 23.27 5.13 -6.17
C PRO A 76 22.60 5.85 -5.00
N ILE A 77 21.39 5.41 -4.62
CA ILE A 77 20.71 5.92 -3.42
C ILE A 77 21.47 5.43 -2.19
N VAL A 78 22.27 6.30 -1.59
CA VAL A 78 22.92 6.07 -0.30
C VAL A 78 21.88 6.28 0.80
N GLY A 79 21.28 5.20 1.28
CA GLY A 79 20.39 5.20 2.44
C GLY A 79 21.16 4.94 3.73
N ASN A 80 21.12 5.90 4.66
CA ASN A 80 21.67 5.77 6.02
C ASN A 80 21.02 4.60 6.78
N LEU A 81 21.81 3.55 7.03
CA LEU A 81 21.47 2.42 7.87
C LEU A 81 22.01 2.68 9.29
N LEU A 82 21.13 2.92 10.26
CA LEU A 82 21.47 2.86 11.68
C LEU A 82 20.89 1.58 12.32
N SER A 83 21.74 0.55 12.29
CA SER A 83 22.01 -0.47 13.32
C SER A 83 20.87 -1.11 14.13
N GLY A 84 20.63 -2.39 13.83
CA GLY A 84 20.23 -3.44 14.77
C GLY A 84 20.92 -4.75 14.38
N LEU A 85 21.79 -5.27 15.25
CA LEU A 85 22.74 -6.36 15.00
C LEU A 85 22.07 -7.73 14.77
N GLY A 86 22.48 -8.42 13.70
CA GLY A 86 22.32 -9.87 13.54
C GLY A 86 21.85 -10.31 12.15
N GLY A 87 22.79 -10.53 11.21
CA GLY A 87 22.51 -11.25 9.95
C GLY A 87 21.97 -10.39 8.80
N GLY A 88 22.54 -9.21 8.56
CA GLY A 88 22.14 -8.30 7.49
C GLY A 88 22.63 -8.72 6.10
N GLY A 89 21.88 -9.59 5.43
CA GLY A 89 21.74 -9.47 3.98
C GLY A 89 20.93 -8.21 3.67
N SER A 90 21.46 -7.31 2.85
CA SER A 90 20.72 -6.14 2.37
C SER A 90 19.35 -6.57 1.83
N PRO A 91 18.21 -6.08 2.36
CA PRO A 91 16.90 -6.37 1.79
C PRO A 91 16.69 -5.63 0.45
N PHE A 92 17.60 -4.73 0.08
CA PHE A 92 17.66 -4.18 -1.26
C PHE A 92 18.31 -5.21 -2.18
N GLY A 93 17.47 -6.10 -2.72
CA GLY A 93 17.78 -6.75 -3.98
C GLY A 93 18.21 -5.69 -4.98
N LYS A 94 19.27 -5.99 -5.75
CA LYS A 94 19.73 -5.18 -6.88
C LYS A 94 18.59 -5.06 -7.91
N GLY A 95 17.73 -4.06 -7.74
CA GLY A 95 16.83 -3.56 -8.76
C GLY A 95 17.27 -2.15 -9.08
N GLY A 96 18.11 -1.97 -10.12
CA GLY A 96 18.14 -0.67 -10.80
C GLY A 96 16.75 -0.36 -11.34
N PRO A 97 16.44 0.90 -11.71
CA PRO A 97 15.17 1.24 -12.32
C PRO A 97 14.93 0.30 -13.49
N SER A 98 13.82 -0.42 -13.42
CA SER A 98 13.40 -1.30 -14.48
C SER A 98 13.23 -0.42 -15.73
N GLN A 99 13.89 -0.81 -16.82
CA GLN A 99 13.55 -0.30 -18.15
C GLN A 99 12.03 -0.36 -18.33
N PRO A 100 11.44 0.54 -19.16
CA PRO A 100 10.00 0.52 -19.40
C PRO A 100 9.57 -0.92 -19.69
N LYS A 101 8.68 -1.48 -18.86
CA LYS A 101 8.03 -2.75 -19.15
C LYS A 101 7.19 -2.54 -20.41
N GLU A 102 7.79 -2.55 -21.59
CA GLU A 102 7.04 -2.49 -22.86
C GLU A 102 6.01 -3.64 -22.96
N ASP A 103 6.14 -4.65 -22.09
CA ASP A 103 5.18 -5.73 -21.86
C ASP A 103 4.01 -5.33 -20.93
N SER A 104 3.39 -4.17 -21.15
CA SER A 104 2.10 -3.86 -20.51
C SER A 104 1.08 -4.92 -20.92
N LYS A 105 0.40 -5.52 -19.95
CA LYS A 105 -0.66 -6.52 -20.20
C LYS A 105 -2.03 -5.88 -20.42
N ASP A 106 -2.17 -4.58 -20.13
CA ASP A 106 -3.37 -3.78 -20.36
C ASP A 106 -3.00 -2.40 -20.94
N PRO A 107 -2.54 -2.33 -22.21
CA PRO A 107 -2.08 -1.07 -22.80
C PRO A 107 -3.15 0.03 -22.79
N ALA A 108 -4.42 -0.34 -22.88
CA ALA A 108 -5.54 0.59 -22.87
C ALA A 108 -5.68 1.35 -21.54
N ASN A 109 -5.21 0.79 -20.42
CA ASN A 109 -5.29 1.39 -19.08
C ASN A 109 -3.93 1.69 -18.45
N GLU A 110 -2.83 1.38 -19.16
CA GLU A 110 -1.47 1.55 -18.66
C GLU A 110 -0.60 2.45 -19.55
N VAL A 111 -0.94 2.58 -20.84
CA VAL A 111 -0.14 3.28 -21.85
C VAL A 111 -0.94 4.36 -22.56
N GLU A 112 -2.15 4.05 -23.00
CA GLU A 112 -3.01 4.96 -23.79
C GLU A 112 -3.92 5.83 -22.91
N ASP A 113 -4.22 5.33 -21.72
CA ASP A 113 -4.95 6.01 -20.65
C ASP A 113 -4.32 5.53 -19.32
N PHE A 114 -4.66 6.19 -18.21
CA PHE A 114 -4.29 5.72 -16.88
C PHE A 114 -5.41 5.97 -15.88
N PRO A 115 -6.53 5.23 -16.00
CA PRO A 115 -7.62 5.31 -15.03
C PRO A 115 -7.16 4.87 -13.64
N VAL A 116 -7.25 5.77 -12.67
CA VAL A 116 -7.05 5.48 -11.24
C VAL A 116 -8.37 5.23 -10.51
N MET A 117 -9.48 5.55 -11.17
CA MET A 117 -10.84 5.27 -10.74
C MET A 117 -11.68 4.93 -11.96
N TRP A 118 -12.53 3.92 -11.81
CA TRP A 118 -13.52 3.53 -12.81
C TRP A 118 -14.85 3.28 -12.11
N ALA A 119 -15.82 4.16 -12.34
CA ALA A 119 -16.99 4.21 -11.46
C ALA A 119 -18.23 4.81 -12.13
N ALA A 120 -19.36 4.10 -12.05
CA ALA A 120 -20.67 4.66 -12.38
C ALA A 120 -21.17 5.59 -11.24
N PRO A 121 -22.14 6.49 -11.48
CA PRO A 121 -22.72 7.30 -10.41
C PRO A 121 -23.26 6.44 -9.26
N GLY A 122 -22.98 6.85 -8.02
CA GLY A 122 -23.45 6.17 -6.82
C GLY A 122 -22.66 4.94 -6.38
N THR A 123 -21.58 4.56 -7.08
CA THR A 123 -20.74 3.41 -6.68
C THR A 123 -19.70 3.78 -5.62
N VAL A 124 -19.24 2.77 -4.87
CA VAL A 124 -18.30 2.88 -3.75
C VAL A 124 -17.03 3.63 -4.15
N ALA A 125 -16.45 3.34 -5.32
CA ALA A 125 -15.23 4.03 -5.76
C ALA A 125 -15.37 5.57 -5.80
N ARG A 126 -16.56 6.13 -6.09
CA ARG A 126 -16.78 7.59 -6.12
C ARG A 126 -16.83 8.23 -4.73
N THR A 127 -16.90 7.42 -3.67
CA THR A 127 -16.96 7.90 -2.29
C THR A 127 -15.57 8.09 -1.68
N LEU A 128 -14.51 7.62 -2.36
CA LEU A 128 -13.13 7.77 -1.89
C LEU A 128 -12.73 9.25 -1.73
N PRO A 129 -11.87 9.55 -0.75
CA PRO A 129 -11.51 10.92 -0.42
C PRO A 129 -10.54 11.50 -1.46
N TRP A 130 -10.75 12.76 -1.83
CA TRP A 130 -9.88 13.50 -2.77
C TRP A 130 -8.44 13.58 -2.30
N GLN A 131 -8.22 13.47 -0.99
CA GLN A 131 -6.92 13.51 -0.33
C GLN A 131 -5.97 12.39 -0.77
N LEU A 132 -6.49 11.32 -1.37
CA LEU A 132 -5.67 10.28 -2.01
C LEU A 132 -5.00 10.78 -3.30
N ASP A 133 -5.47 11.88 -3.89
CA ASP A 133 -4.91 12.47 -5.11
C ASP A 133 -3.72 13.39 -4.76
N PRO A 134 -2.48 13.01 -5.11
CA PRO A 134 -1.30 13.81 -4.76
C PRO A 134 -1.28 15.21 -5.41
N ALA A 135 -1.97 15.42 -6.54
CA ALA A 135 -2.00 16.73 -7.22
C ALA A 135 -3.03 17.69 -6.62
N ARG A 136 -3.93 17.19 -5.76
CA ARG A 136 -4.91 18.01 -5.04
C ARG A 136 -4.41 18.42 -3.66
N CYS A 137 -3.27 17.90 -3.23
CA CYS A 137 -2.61 18.31 -2.00
C CYS A 137 -1.79 19.62 -2.23
N PRO A 138 -2.04 20.70 -1.48
CA PRO A 138 -1.45 22.01 -1.74
C PRO A 138 0.09 22.05 -1.73
N THR A 139 0.64 22.67 -2.77
CA THR A 139 2.06 22.72 -3.15
C THR A 139 3.00 23.43 -2.17
N ARG A 140 2.49 24.17 -1.17
CA ARG A 140 3.37 24.84 -0.19
C ARG A 140 3.98 23.88 0.84
N HIS A 141 3.42 22.67 0.97
CA HIS A 141 3.79 21.68 1.97
C HIS A 141 3.70 20.24 1.43
N MET A 142 4.08 19.99 0.16
CA MET A 142 3.99 18.66 -0.50
C MET A 142 4.61 17.48 0.29
N THR A 143 5.46 17.74 1.29
CA THR A 143 6.13 16.72 2.11
C THR A 143 5.37 16.33 3.38
N ALA A 144 4.18 16.88 3.62
CA ALA A 144 3.62 16.92 4.95
C ALA A 144 2.31 16.13 5.14
N TYR A 145 1.40 16.16 4.17
CA TYR A 145 0.16 15.40 4.29
C TYR A 145 0.39 13.93 3.95
N LYS A 146 -0.11 13.04 4.79
CA LYS A 146 0.02 11.59 4.63
C LYS A 146 -1.33 10.92 4.69
N THR A 147 -1.56 10.02 3.75
CA THR A 147 -2.68 9.11 3.70
C THR A 147 -2.22 7.70 4.00
N GLU A 148 -2.97 7.00 4.83
CA GLU A 148 -2.67 5.62 5.23
C GLU A 148 -3.91 4.75 5.08
N ALA A 149 -3.73 3.56 4.51
CA ALA A 149 -4.70 2.49 4.57
C ALA A 149 -4.51 1.69 5.85
N VAL A 150 -5.60 1.42 6.55
CA VAL A 150 -5.66 0.52 7.70
C VAL A 150 -6.66 -0.58 7.40
N LEU A 151 -6.17 -1.81 7.28
CA LEU A 151 -7.02 -2.98 7.11
C LEU A 151 -7.28 -3.63 8.47
N THR A 152 -8.55 -3.87 8.78
CA THR A 152 -9.00 -4.65 9.94
C THR A 152 -9.67 -5.95 9.49
N GLU A 153 -10.16 -6.75 10.45
CA GLU A 153 -11.02 -7.89 10.11
C GLU A 153 -12.30 -7.48 9.38
N ARG A 154 -12.88 -6.33 9.75
CA ARG A 154 -14.21 -5.90 9.27
C ARG A 154 -14.18 -4.90 8.13
N ARG A 155 -13.16 -4.05 8.05
CA ARG A 155 -13.17 -2.91 7.12
C ARG A 155 -11.79 -2.46 6.66
N LEU A 156 -11.77 -1.74 5.55
CA LEU A 156 -10.63 -0.96 5.08
C LEU A 156 -10.90 0.52 5.37
N LEU A 157 -9.99 1.16 6.09
CA LEU A 157 -10.04 2.56 6.50
C LEU A 157 -8.98 3.34 5.73
N ILE A 158 -9.31 4.58 5.35
CA ILE A 158 -8.35 5.56 4.86
C ILE A 158 -8.24 6.66 5.91
N LEU A 159 -7.04 6.80 6.44
CA LEU A 159 -6.68 7.83 7.41
C LEU A 159 -5.91 8.95 6.72
N GLY A 160 -6.10 10.17 7.20
CA GLY A 160 -5.39 11.36 6.75
C GLY A 160 -4.71 12.06 7.91
N SER A 161 -3.51 12.59 7.68
CA SER A 161 -2.80 13.34 8.70
C SER A 161 -1.95 14.47 8.12
N TRP A 162 -2.07 15.66 8.72
CA TRP A 162 -1.15 16.77 8.52
C TRP A 162 -0.04 16.73 9.59
N PRO A 163 1.13 17.34 9.34
CA PRO A 163 2.16 17.43 10.37
C PRO A 163 1.63 18.19 11.57
N LYS A 164 1.86 17.63 12.76
CA LYS A 164 1.47 18.22 14.05
C LYS A 164 -0.06 18.25 14.30
N GLU A 165 -0.86 17.68 13.41
CA GLU A 165 -2.30 17.51 13.62
C GLU A 165 -2.64 16.07 14.03
N SER A 166 -3.87 15.88 14.52
CA SER A 166 -4.41 14.55 14.81
C SER A 166 -4.75 13.82 13.51
N VAL A 167 -4.59 12.50 13.53
CA VAL A 167 -5.05 11.62 12.46
C VAL A 167 -6.57 11.67 12.39
N SER A 168 -7.11 11.80 11.18
CA SER A 168 -8.55 11.83 10.90
C SER A 168 -8.95 10.64 10.03
N GLU A 169 -10.09 10.02 10.34
CA GLU A 169 -10.74 9.05 9.45
C GLU A 169 -11.36 9.81 8.28
N LEU A 170 -10.91 9.52 7.06
CA LEU A 170 -11.39 10.19 5.85
C LEU A 170 -12.49 9.40 5.16
N TRP A 171 -12.40 8.07 5.26
CA TRP A 171 -13.24 7.13 4.55
C TRP A 171 -13.08 5.73 5.13
N ASP A 172 -14.14 4.94 5.05
CA ASP A 172 -14.09 3.52 5.35
C ASP A 172 -15.04 2.73 4.45
N VAL A 173 -14.75 1.44 4.31
CA VAL A 173 -15.62 0.51 3.62
C VAL A 173 -15.61 -0.85 4.32
N PRO A 174 -16.77 -1.51 4.50
CA PRO A 174 -16.82 -2.90 4.92
C PRO A 174 -16.00 -3.79 4.00
N ARG A 175 -15.30 -4.77 4.57
CA ARG A 175 -14.43 -5.69 3.81
C ARG A 175 -15.23 -6.50 2.80
N GLU A 176 -16.46 -6.87 3.13
CA GLU A 176 -17.39 -7.56 2.23
C GLU A 176 -17.76 -6.76 0.97
N CYS A 177 -17.56 -5.44 0.96
CA CYS A 177 -17.76 -4.63 -0.23
C CYS A 177 -16.57 -4.72 -1.21
N ILE A 178 -15.43 -5.29 -0.81
CA ILE A 178 -14.25 -5.48 -1.66
C ILE A 178 -14.37 -6.87 -2.30
N ALA A 179 -14.66 -6.91 -3.59
CA ALA A 179 -14.80 -8.16 -4.35
C ALA A 179 -13.45 -8.76 -4.73
N ASN A 180 -12.45 -7.93 -5.04
CA ASN A 180 -11.12 -8.39 -5.43
C ASN A 180 -10.04 -7.35 -5.10
N ALA A 181 -8.82 -7.83 -4.90
CA ALA A 181 -7.61 -7.03 -4.81
C ALA A 181 -6.49 -7.73 -5.58
N GLU A 182 -5.75 -6.99 -6.39
CA GLU A 182 -4.62 -7.54 -7.16
C GLU A 182 -3.48 -6.54 -7.25
N VAL A 183 -2.26 -7.06 -7.34
CA VAL A 183 -1.05 -6.25 -7.58
C VAL A 183 -0.96 -5.97 -9.08
N MET A 184 -0.71 -4.71 -9.45
CA MET A 184 -0.53 -4.31 -10.84
C MET A 184 0.95 -4.38 -11.23
N PRO A 185 1.37 -5.33 -12.09
CA PRO A 185 2.78 -5.54 -12.39
C PRO A 185 3.43 -4.39 -13.16
N PHE A 186 2.63 -3.64 -13.93
CA PHE A 186 3.11 -2.45 -14.65
C PHE A 186 3.07 -1.23 -13.71
N SER A 187 3.98 -1.21 -12.74
CA SER A 187 4.12 -0.13 -11.77
C SER A 187 5.55 -0.04 -11.25
N GLU A 188 5.92 1.12 -10.71
CA GLU A 188 7.22 1.29 -10.08
C GLU A 188 7.28 0.45 -8.79
N GLY A 189 8.32 -0.40 -8.69
CA GLY A 189 8.50 -1.27 -7.52
C GLY A 189 7.43 -2.35 -7.29
N GLU A 190 6.46 -2.52 -8.21
CA GLU A 190 5.26 -3.36 -8.00
C GLU A 190 4.40 -2.88 -6.81
N CYS A 191 4.38 -1.57 -6.58
CA CYS A 191 3.66 -0.91 -5.48
C CYS A 191 2.21 -0.58 -5.81
N ASP A 192 1.78 -0.69 -7.07
CA ASP A 192 0.38 -0.48 -7.43
C ASP A 192 -0.47 -1.71 -7.14
N LEU A 193 -1.72 -1.47 -6.75
CA LEU A 193 -2.76 -2.47 -6.67
C LEU A 193 -4.09 -1.94 -7.23
N ARG A 194 -4.92 -2.85 -7.73
CA ARG A 194 -6.32 -2.56 -8.07
C ARG A 194 -7.23 -3.15 -7.00
N LEU A 195 -8.11 -2.32 -6.44
CA LEU A 195 -9.24 -2.76 -5.62
C LEU A 195 -10.50 -2.71 -6.46
N THR A 196 -11.18 -3.84 -6.58
CA THR A 196 -12.50 -3.94 -7.22
C THR A 196 -13.55 -4.15 -6.15
N PHE A 197 -14.59 -3.32 -6.18
CA PHE A 197 -15.71 -3.39 -5.26
C PHE A 197 -16.82 -4.30 -5.81
N THR A 198 -17.74 -4.69 -4.93
CA THR A 198 -18.89 -5.56 -5.26
C THR A 198 -19.87 -4.94 -6.25
N ASP A 199 -19.86 -3.62 -6.40
CA ASP A 199 -20.64 -2.88 -7.40
C ASP A 199 -19.90 -2.70 -8.74
N GLU A 200 -18.83 -3.49 -8.96
CA GLU A 200 -17.96 -3.50 -10.14
C GLU A 200 -17.12 -2.24 -10.36
N SER A 201 -17.30 -1.21 -9.53
CA SER A 201 -16.39 -0.07 -9.54
C SER A 201 -15.02 -0.47 -9.02
N TRP A 202 -13.98 0.22 -9.47
CA TRP A 202 -12.62 -0.09 -9.03
C TRP A 202 -11.73 1.15 -8.95
N VAL A 203 -10.68 1.03 -8.16
CA VAL A 203 -9.61 2.04 -8.05
C VAL A 203 -8.24 1.41 -8.15
N ARG A 204 -7.29 2.18 -8.68
CA ARG A 204 -5.87 1.83 -8.73
C ARG A 204 -5.10 2.73 -7.75
N LEU A 205 -4.48 2.08 -6.78
CA LEU A 205 -3.82 2.73 -5.66
C LEU A 205 -2.35 2.32 -5.62
N GLU A 206 -1.48 3.23 -5.24
CA GLU A 206 -0.10 2.93 -4.89
C GLU A 206 -0.04 2.73 -3.37
N ALA A 207 0.60 1.64 -2.93
CA ALA A 207 0.81 1.37 -1.51
C ALA A 207 2.19 0.76 -1.26
N HIS A 208 2.85 1.21 -0.19
CA HIS A 208 4.17 0.70 0.21
C HIS A 208 4.18 -0.81 0.48
N HIS A 209 3.06 -1.37 0.96
CA HIS A 209 2.89 -2.79 1.25
C HIS A 209 1.77 -3.42 0.39
N SER A 210 1.71 -3.08 -0.90
CA SER A 210 0.69 -3.54 -1.85
C SER A 210 0.45 -5.05 -1.84
N LYS A 211 1.53 -5.84 -1.87
CA LYS A 211 1.50 -7.32 -1.85
C LYS A 211 0.86 -7.86 -0.58
N GLN A 212 1.21 -7.30 0.57
CA GLN A 212 0.63 -7.71 1.85
C GLN A 212 -0.85 -7.34 1.93
N LEU A 213 -1.22 -6.14 1.46
CA LEU A 213 -2.61 -5.71 1.42
C LEU A 213 -3.45 -6.65 0.56
N VAL A 214 -2.96 -6.99 -0.64
CA VAL A 214 -3.60 -7.97 -1.54
C VAL A 214 -3.66 -9.36 -0.90
N ASN A 215 -2.60 -9.83 -0.25
CA ASN A 215 -2.58 -11.15 0.41
C ASN A 215 -3.58 -11.25 1.56
N PHE A 216 -3.76 -10.18 2.34
CA PHE A 216 -4.82 -10.14 3.35
C PHE A 216 -6.20 -10.12 2.70
N LEU A 217 -6.46 -9.18 1.77
CA LEU A 217 -7.78 -9.02 1.15
C LEU A 217 -8.24 -10.27 0.39
N SER A 218 -7.31 -10.99 -0.26
CA SER A 218 -7.58 -12.26 -0.95
C SER A 218 -7.67 -13.49 -0.02
N GLY A 219 -7.47 -13.32 1.29
CA GLY A 219 -7.50 -14.41 2.27
C GLY A 219 -6.30 -15.37 2.20
N ARG A 220 -5.27 -15.04 1.42
CA ARG A 220 -4.02 -15.82 1.33
C ARG A 220 -3.23 -15.78 2.62
N TYR A 221 -3.28 -14.65 3.32
CA TYR A 221 -2.79 -14.53 4.68
C TYR A 221 -3.91 -14.91 5.64
N ARG A 222 -3.64 -15.90 6.50
CA ARG A 222 -4.58 -16.33 7.53
C ARG A 222 -4.11 -15.86 8.89
N ILE A 223 -4.92 -15.06 9.55
CA ILE A 223 -4.67 -14.68 10.94
C ILE A 223 -5.05 -15.85 11.83
N ILE A 224 -4.20 -16.14 12.81
CA ILE A 224 -4.40 -17.24 13.75
C ILE A 224 -4.26 -16.76 15.18
N ARG A 225 -4.80 -17.52 16.12
CA ARG A 225 -4.64 -17.27 17.55
C ARG A 225 -3.36 -17.95 18.04
N GLU A 226 -2.85 -17.50 19.18
CA GLU A 226 -1.73 -18.16 19.85
C GLU A 226 -2.04 -19.63 20.19
N SER A 227 -3.31 -19.97 20.44
CA SER A 227 -3.75 -21.35 20.65
C SER A 227 -3.51 -22.28 19.46
N ASP A 228 -3.43 -21.72 18.26
CA ASP A 228 -3.28 -22.46 17.01
C ASP A 228 -1.81 -22.72 16.66
N LEU A 229 -0.87 -22.13 17.41
CA LEU A 229 0.56 -22.31 17.25
C LEU A 229 1.02 -23.68 17.77
N SER A 230 2.04 -24.24 17.11
CA SER A 230 2.73 -25.43 17.60
C SER A 230 3.39 -25.17 18.97
N ALA A 231 3.73 -26.23 19.70
CA ALA A 231 4.40 -26.09 21.00
C ALA A 231 5.75 -25.33 20.90
N GLY A 232 6.50 -25.54 19.81
CA GLY A 232 7.76 -24.83 19.57
C GLY A 232 7.54 -23.36 19.23
N GLN A 233 6.57 -23.07 18.36
CA GLN A 233 6.19 -21.69 18.02
C GLN A 233 5.71 -20.89 19.24
N ARG A 234 4.85 -21.48 20.10
CA ARG A 234 4.40 -20.83 21.34
C ARG A 234 5.55 -20.51 22.28
N ARG A 235 6.49 -21.44 22.45
CA ARG A 235 7.68 -21.21 23.28
C ARG A 235 8.50 -20.04 22.74
N LYS A 236 8.74 -20.02 21.43
CA LYS A 236 9.48 -18.94 20.76
C LYS A 236 8.78 -17.59 20.90
N LEU A 237 7.45 -17.55 20.73
CA LEU A 237 6.65 -16.34 20.92
C LEU A 237 6.73 -15.83 22.37
N ALA A 238 6.63 -16.72 23.36
CA ALA A 238 6.79 -16.36 24.77
C ALA A 238 8.19 -15.80 25.07
N GLU A 239 9.25 -16.45 24.56
CA GLU A 239 10.63 -15.96 24.66
C GLU A 239 10.82 -14.59 23.99
N TYR A 240 10.12 -14.33 22.90
CA TYR A 240 10.20 -13.05 22.18
C TYR A 240 9.47 -11.94 22.93
N THR A 241 8.23 -12.21 23.36
CA THR A 241 7.38 -11.22 24.06
C THR A 241 7.97 -10.78 25.39
N THR A 242 8.70 -11.63 26.11
CA THR A 242 9.43 -11.23 27.33
C THR A 242 10.54 -10.19 27.09
N LYS A 243 11.00 -10.02 25.85
CA LYS A 243 12.03 -9.03 25.47
C LYS A 243 11.43 -7.72 24.97
N LEU A 244 10.11 -7.67 24.76
CA LEU A 244 9.44 -6.49 24.26
C LEU A 244 9.22 -5.46 25.38
N PRO A 245 9.17 -4.17 25.03
CA PRO A 245 8.76 -3.12 25.96
C PRO A 245 7.38 -3.38 26.57
N SER A 246 7.14 -2.89 27.79
CA SER A 246 5.86 -3.11 28.50
C SER A 246 4.66 -2.41 27.85
N ASP A 247 4.89 -1.47 26.92
CA ASP A 247 3.87 -0.79 26.13
C ASP A 247 3.61 -1.48 24.77
N ALA A 248 4.24 -2.63 24.48
CA ALA A 248 4.00 -3.39 23.27
C ALA A 248 2.52 -3.86 23.16
N GLU A 249 1.97 -3.75 21.96
CA GLU A 249 0.64 -4.27 21.65
C GLU A 249 0.63 -5.81 21.58
N LEU A 250 -0.57 -6.41 21.54
CA LEU A 250 -0.69 -7.85 21.32
C LEU A 250 -0.13 -8.24 19.94
N PRO A 251 0.58 -9.38 19.83
CA PRO A 251 1.11 -9.84 18.56
C PRO A 251 0.02 -10.17 17.54
N LEU A 252 0.19 -9.67 16.31
CA LEU A 252 -0.53 -10.15 15.14
C LEU A 252 0.20 -11.38 14.59
N ILE A 253 -0.48 -12.53 14.62
CA ILE A 253 0.06 -13.82 14.17
C ILE A 253 -0.59 -14.17 12.84
N THR A 254 0.21 -14.27 11.78
CA THR A 254 -0.25 -14.55 10.41
C THR A 254 0.45 -15.78 9.86
N VAL A 255 -0.30 -16.71 9.28
CA VAL A 255 0.24 -17.81 8.48
C VAL A 255 0.32 -17.37 7.02
N LEU A 256 1.52 -17.42 6.45
CA LEU A 256 1.79 -17.16 5.05
C LEU A 256 1.37 -18.36 4.17
N PRO A 257 1.20 -18.21 2.86
CA PRO A 257 0.87 -19.32 1.96
C PRO A 257 1.84 -20.51 2.03
N SER A 258 3.12 -20.26 2.32
CA SER A 258 4.17 -21.25 2.55
C SER A 258 4.02 -22.06 3.84
N GLY A 259 3.09 -21.68 4.74
CA GLY A 259 2.95 -22.26 6.07
C GLY A 259 3.84 -21.59 7.13
N VAL A 260 4.75 -20.70 6.73
CA VAL A 260 5.56 -19.89 7.65
C VAL A 260 4.66 -19.00 8.49
N VAL A 261 4.90 -18.98 9.80
CA VAL A 261 4.21 -18.08 10.73
C VAL A 261 4.99 -16.77 10.83
N ARG A 262 4.37 -15.68 10.42
CA ARG A 262 4.82 -14.31 10.70
C ARG A 262 4.21 -13.83 12.00
N VAL A 263 5.05 -13.34 12.90
CA VAL A 263 4.63 -12.61 14.10
C VAL A 263 5.03 -11.16 13.94
N GLN A 264 4.08 -10.26 14.12
CA GLN A 264 4.30 -8.82 14.11
C GLN A 264 3.81 -8.21 15.42
N VAL A 265 4.60 -7.33 16.02
CA VAL A 265 4.24 -6.60 17.22
C VAL A 265 4.50 -5.13 17.01
N ASN A 266 3.49 -4.29 17.26
CA ASN A 266 3.65 -2.85 17.25
C ASN A 266 4.06 -2.37 18.64
N VAL A 267 5.04 -1.47 18.69
CA VAL A 267 5.46 -0.80 19.91
C VAL A 267 5.19 0.69 19.75
N PRO A 268 4.14 1.22 20.39
CA PRO A 268 3.66 2.60 20.26
C PRO A 268 4.60 3.70 20.78
N SER A 269 5.84 3.37 21.16
CA SER A 269 6.86 4.35 21.61
C SER A 269 6.95 5.54 20.65
N LYS A 270 7.61 6.65 21.05
CA LYS A 270 7.66 7.92 20.28
C LYS A 270 8.09 7.79 18.80
N LYS A 271 8.59 6.63 18.35
CA LYS A 271 8.95 6.34 16.96
C LYS A 271 8.09 5.30 16.23
N ALA A 272 7.04 4.74 16.85
CA ALA A 272 6.20 3.66 16.30
C ALA A 272 7.04 2.57 15.62
N GLU A 273 7.59 1.66 16.43
CA GLU A 273 8.47 0.60 15.94
C GLU A 273 7.66 -0.68 15.68
N ILE A 274 7.89 -1.33 14.54
CA ILE A 274 7.28 -2.61 14.21
C ILE A 274 8.35 -3.68 14.32
N PHE A 275 8.13 -4.59 15.27
CA PHE A 275 8.95 -5.76 15.49
C PHE A 275 8.34 -6.94 14.74
N GLN A 276 9.12 -7.62 13.91
CA GLN A 276 8.64 -8.80 13.19
C GLN A 276 9.66 -9.91 13.15
N PHE A 277 9.18 -11.15 13.16
CA PHE A 277 9.98 -12.34 12.92
C PHE A 277 9.13 -13.46 12.32
N PHE A 278 9.81 -14.48 11.81
CA PHE A 278 9.20 -15.59 11.08
C PHE A 278 9.60 -16.92 11.73
N MET A 279 8.65 -17.84 11.80
CA MET A 279 8.84 -19.18 12.34
C MET A 279 8.39 -20.24 11.34
N ASP A 280 9.12 -21.34 11.28
CA ASP A 280 8.63 -22.58 10.67
C ASP A 280 7.68 -23.33 11.61
N GLU A 281 7.23 -24.52 11.21
CA GLU A 281 6.33 -25.37 12.01
C GLU A 281 6.91 -25.80 13.37
N ASN A 282 8.25 -25.87 13.49
CA ASN A 282 8.95 -26.29 14.70
C ASN A 282 9.25 -25.12 15.65
N GLY A 283 9.04 -23.87 15.21
CA GLY A 283 9.37 -22.67 15.97
C GLY A 283 10.81 -22.18 15.76
N ASP A 284 11.53 -22.77 14.81
CA ASP A 284 12.82 -22.28 14.34
C ASP A 284 12.62 -21.11 13.35
N TYR A 285 13.68 -20.39 12.99
CA TYR A 285 13.57 -19.25 12.08
C TYR A 285 13.06 -19.68 10.69
N GLY A 286 11.87 -19.23 10.34
CA GLY A 286 11.26 -19.47 9.03
C GLY A 286 11.77 -18.47 7.99
N VAL A 287 11.81 -18.90 6.72
CA VAL A 287 12.15 -18.03 5.58
C VAL A 287 10.93 -17.95 4.66
N PRO A 288 10.26 -16.77 4.57
CA PRO A 288 9.18 -16.56 3.62
C PRO A 288 9.63 -16.80 2.18
N GLN A 289 8.73 -17.32 1.35
CA GLN A 289 9.01 -17.51 -0.07
C GLN A 289 8.98 -16.18 -0.83
N ARG A 290 9.60 -16.18 -2.02
CA ARG A 290 9.64 -14.99 -2.88
C ARG A 290 8.21 -14.56 -3.24
N GLY A 291 7.91 -13.28 -3.02
CA GLY A 291 6.61 -12.68 -3.33
C GLY A 291 5.58 -12.82 -2.20
N GLU A 292 5.94 -13.45 -1.08
CA GLU A 292 5.06 -13.46 0.09
C GLU A 292 5.12 -12.16 0.87
N LEU A 293 6.20 -11.37 0.82
CA LEU A 293 6.40 -10.13 1.58
C LEU A 293 6.17 -8.85 0.77
#